data_AF-G0PC34-F1
#
_entry.id   AF-G0PC34-F1
#
_cell.length_a   1.000
_cell.length_b   1.000
_cell.length_c   1.000
_cell.angle_alpha   90.00
_cell.angle_beta   90.00
_cell.angle_gamma   90.00
#
_symmetry.space_group_name_H-M   'P 1'
#
loop_
_entity.id
_entity.type
_entity.pdbx_description
1 polymer ?
#
loop_
_entity_poly.entity_id
_entity_poly.type
_entity_poly.pdbx_seq_one_letter_code
_entity_poly.pdbx_strand_id
1 'polypeptide(L)'
;MSEDEEIKEIEEITEKVNLENKEEEEENDGITIPELPEGKVLELRLLSNWGDSNFIGLNSVEIFTSTGERAVVEEITTNATEYNGNLESLIIERVRCKDSEKMWCAKKLPENTDEQIVVRIELKESCKLALIRFWNYNASRVHAQIGVRYLEMLLDGRGIFRGELECAFSADSEFTPVMGETVLFTTCERILELIAAHDVCLINLPEETVPSATLELLKADHLTPYRPSTCEEKEAPSTPVVNAPPPKFPSHPPLTSYRNDVKILHIELLSNWGMGGLIGLTGLELVDDHNQLIDESQFTVTTSDGNKEQTSKLFNGRNLTRDPQDMWLVDFDSKKPVTISITFNEPVTLKAISIWNYNASFELSYAGAKTSKIYANGKLIKSIIFRKATGFVYFDYVQDIVLDPNNMDQDVVPKGISQSIGGFVFQIRLLSTWGDEFYIGLNGIELYNRKGELIKVKENNLAAFPESVNILPNIKNDLRTSNNLITPPNDTDM
;
A
#
# COMPACT_ATOMS: atom_id res chain seq x y z
N MET A 1 29.67 -24.47 -36.00
CA MET A 1 29.51 -23.02 -36.08
C MET A 1 30.52 -22.40 -35.15
N SER A 2 31.22 -21.36 -35.59
CA SER A 2 32.11 -20.57 -34.72
C SER A 2 31.28 -19.61 -33.87
N GLU A 3 31.77 -19.19 -32.69
CA GLU A 3 31.11 -18.18 -31.83
C GLU A 3 30.74 -16.89 -32.61
N ASP A 4 31.53 -16.53 -33.62
CA ASP A 4 31.26 -15.39 -34.51
C ASP A 4 30.04 -15.58 -35.45
N GLU A 5 29.63 -16.82 -35.71
CA GLU A 5 28.43 -17.13 -36.50
C GLU A 5 27.17 -17.04 -35.62
N GLU A 6 27.23 -17.47 -34.36
CA GLU A 6 26.12 -17.34 -33.40
C GLU A 6 25.84 -15.88 -33.05
N ILE A 7 26.87 -15.04 -32.88
CA ILE A 7 26.69 -13.61 -32.59
C ILE A 7 26.02 -12.90 -33.77
N LYS A 8 26.39 -13.22 -35.01
CA LYS A 8 25.74 -12.66 -36.20
C LYS A 8 24.29 -13.08 -36.35
N GLU A 9 23.98 -14.33 -36.03
CA GLU A 9 22.60 -14.83 -36.07
C GLU A 9 21.74 -14.12 -35.02
N ILE A 10 22.28 -13.83 -33.83
CA ILE A 10 21.60 -13.04 -32.78
C ILE A 10 21.42 -11.58 -33.21
N GLU A 11 22.43 -10.96 -33.83
CA GLU A 11 22.34 -9.58 -34.34
C GLU A 11 21.27 -9.45 -35.44
N GLU A 12 21.22 -10.41 -36.37
CA GLU A 12 20.20 -10.43 -37.45
C GLU A 12 18.77 -10.67 -36.89
N ILE A 13 18.62 -11.51 -35.87
CA ILE A 13 17.32 -11.70 -35.18
C ILE A 13 16.91 -10.41 -34.45
N THR A 14 17.86 -9.74 -33.79
CA THR A 14 17.60 -8.50 -33.03
C THR A 14 17.22 -7.35 -33.97
N GLU A 15 17.86 -7.23 -35.13
CA GLU A 15 17.47 -6.24 -36.14
C GLU A 15 16.08 -6.52 -36.71
N LYS A 16 15.72 -7.78 -37.00
CA LYS A 16 14.38 -8.14 -37.47
C LYS A 16 13.29 -7.81 -36.44
N VAL A 17 13.51 -8.15 -35.17
CA VAL A 17 12.57 -7.82 -34.08
C VAL A 17 12.41 -6.31 -33.94
N ASN A 18 13.48 -5.53 -34.08
CA ASN A 18 13.41 -4.06 -34.03
C ASN A 18 12.72 -3.42 -35.26
N LEU A 19 12.78 -4.08 -36.42
CA LEU A 19 12.09 -3.65 -37.63
C LEU A 19 10.58 -3.96 -37.54
N GLU A 20 10.20 -5.14 -37.05
CA GLU A 20 8.79 -5.50 -36.78
C GLU A 20 8.18 -4.56 -35.73
N ASN A 21 8.88 -4.28 -34.62
CA ASN A 21 8.42 -3.32 -33.61
C ASN A 21 8.21 -1.90 -34.18
N LYS A 22 9.02 -1.47 -35.15
CA LYS A 22 8.89 -0.16 -35.80
C LYS A 22 7.71 -0.08 -36.77
N GLU A 23 7.44 -1.14 -37.53
CA GLU A 23 6.29 -1.19 -38.43
C GLU A 23 4.96 -1.27 -37.64
N GLU A 24 4.95 -1.93 -36.47
CA GLU A 24 3.78 -1.99 -35.57
C GLU A 24 3.52 -0.66 -34.81
N GLU A 25 4.56 0.09 -34.43
CA GLU A 25 4.44 1.42 -33.82
C GLU A 25 3.84 2.47 -34.79
N GLU A 26 4.10 2.36 -36.09
CA GLU A 26 3.59 3.29 -37.11
C GLU A 26 2.10 3.09 -37.45
N GLU A 27 1.48 1.96 -37.07
CA GLU A 27 0.05 1.68 -37.29
C GLU A 27 -0.89 2.19 -36.17
N ASN A 28 -0.38 2.92 -35.17
CA ASN A 28 -1.17 3.39 -34.02
C ASN A 28 -2.11 4.60 -34.30
N ASP A 29 -2.67 4.65 -35.51
CA ASP A 29 -3.39 5.82 -36.02
C ASP A 29 -4.88 5.82 -35.59
N GLY A 30 -5.17 6.33 -34.39
CA GLY A 30 -6.40 7.12 -34.16
C GLY A 30 -7.48 6.61 -33.18
N ILE A 31 -7.32 5.51 -32.44
CA ILE A 31 -8.32 5.10 -31.44
C ILE A 31 -8.12 5.87 -30.13
N THR A 32 -9.02 6.80 -29.83
CA THR A 32 -9.08 7.48 -28.52
C THR A 32 -9.97 6.70 -27.56
N ILE A 33 -9.49 6.39 -26.36
CA ILE A 33 -10.27 5.70 -25.32
C ILE A 33 -11.45 6.59 -24.90
N PRO A 34 -12.72 6.17 -25.14
CA PRO A 34 -13.88 7.00 -24.85
C PRO A 34 -14.30 6.93 -23.37
N GLU A 35 -14.93 7.99 -22.86
CA GLU A 35 -15.58 7.96 -21.55
C GLU A 35 -16.93 7.22 -21.64
N LEU A 36 -17.10 6.18 -20.82
CA LEU A 36 -18.30 5.37 -20.66
C LEU A 36 -18.97 4.95 -21.98
N PRO A 37 -18.25 4.25 -22.89
CA PRO A 37 -18.82 3.84 -24.17
C PRO A 37 -20.03 2.93 -23.93
N GLU A 38 -21.10 3.19 -24.68
CA GLU A 38 -22.35 2.45 -24.60
C GLU A 38 -22.53 1.54 -25.81
N GLY A 39 -22.89 0.28 -25.56
CA GLY A 39 -23.20 -0.67 -26.62
C GLY A 39 -23.57 -2.04 -26.09
N LYS A 40 -23.80 -2.98 -27.01
CA LYS A 40 -24.28 -4.34 -26.71
C LYS A 40 -23.28 -5.43 -27.09
N VAL A 41 -22.45 -5.23 -28.11
CA VAL A 41 -21.56 -6.24 -28.67
C VAL A 41 -20.12 -5.80 -28.55
N LEU A 42 -19.34 -6.49 -27.74
CA LEU A 42 -17.90 -6.29 -27.58
C LEU A 42 -17.14 -7.32 -28.41
N GLU A 43 -16.28 -6.85 -29.31
CA GLU A 43 -15.35 -7.69 -30.07
C GLU A 43 -13.93 -7.48 -29.56
N LEU A 44 -13.28 -8.56 -29.16
CA LEU A 44 -11.86 -8.60 -28.80
C LEU A 44 -11.10 -9.21 -29.97
N ARG A 45 -10.34 -8.40 -30.70
CA ARG A 45 -9.45 -8.87 -31.76
C ARG A 45 -8.06 -9.11 -31.17
N LEU A 46 -7.60 -10.35 -31.24
CA LEU A 46 -6.32 -10.75 -30.66
C LEU A 46 -5.25 -10.62 -31.76
N LEU A 47 -4.46 -9.54 -31.71
CA LEU A 47 -3.56 -9.15 -32.79
C LEU A 47 -2.27 -9.99 -32.75
N SER A 48 -1.70 -10.18 -31.55
CA SER A 48 -0.46 -10.92 -31.36
C SER A 48 -0.40 -11.62 -30.00
N ASN A 49 0.60 -12.49 -29.82
CA ASN A 49 0.89 -13.16 -28.56
C ASN A 49 2.35 -12.92 -28.15
N TRP A 50 2.73 -13.43 -26.99
CA TRP A 50 4.07 -13.21 -26.43
C TRP A 50 5.19 -14.03 -27.08
N GLY A 51 4.88 -15.00 -27.94
CA GLY A 51 5.89 -15.72 -28.73
C GLY A 51 5.55 -17.16 -29.14
N ASP A 52 4.36 -17.69 -28.79
CA ASP A 52 3.98 -19.04 -29.20
C ASP A 52 3.64 -19.11 -30.70
N SER A 53 4.24 -20.05 -31.42
CA SER A 53 4.05 -20.16 -32.87
C SER A 53 2.68 -20.70 -33.27
N ASN A 54 1.97 -21.39 -32.37
CA ASN A 54 0.78 -22.18 -32.71
C ASN A 54 -0.49 -21.68 -32.05
N PHE A 55 -0.42 -21.06 -30.88
CA PHE A 55 -1.60 -20.76 -30.06
C PHE A 55 -1.62 -19.32 -29.54
N ILE A 56 -2.82 -18.77 -29.42
CA ILE A 56 -3.09 -17.51 -28.73
C ILE A 56 -4.23 -17.72 -27.73
N GLY A 57 -4.16 -17.15 -26.53
CA GLY A 57 -5.14 -17.42 -25.50
C GLY A 57 -5.18 -16.42 -24.36
N LEU A 58 -6.28 -16.50 -23.60
CA LEU A 58 -6.54 -15.71 -22.40
C LEU A 58 -7.02 -16.64 -21.30
N ASN A 59 -6.84 -16.23 -20.04
CA ASN A 59 -7.42 -16.95 -18.90
C ASN A 59 -8.84 -16.43 -18.62
N SER A 60 -9.01 -15.12 -18.43
CA SER A 60 -10.31 -14.53 -18.09
C SER A 60 -10.45 -13.09 -18.55
N VAL A 61 -11.69 -12.65 -18.78
CA VAL A 61 -12.11 -11.29 -19.10
C VAL A 61 -13.27 -10.92 -18.19
N GLU A 62 -13.17 -9.78 -17.52
CA GLU A 62 -14.21 -9.24 -16.65
C GLU A 62 -14.64 -7.86 -17.16
N ILE A 63 -15.94 -7.60 -17.16
CA ILE A 63 -16.54 -6.37 -17.70
C ILE A 63 -17.43 -5.75 -16.63
N PHE A 64 -17.10 -4.55 -16.17
CA PHE A 64 -17.94 -3.76 -15.26
C PHE A 64 -18.67 -2.66 -16.00
N THR A 65 -19.91 -2.43 -15.59
CA THR A 65 -20.75 -1.35 -16.13
C THR A 65 -20.68 -0.10 -15.26
N SER A 66 -21.25 0.99 -15.75
CA SER A 66 -21.42 2.25 -14.99
C SER A 66 -22.23 2.12 -13.68
N THR A 67 -22.93 1.00 -13.44
CA THR A 67 -23.61 0.73 -12.16
C THR A 67 -22.67 0.14 -11.10
N GLY A 68 -21.44 -0.23 -11.48
CA GLY A 68 -20.48 -0.95 -10.66
C GLY A 68 -20.69 -2.47 -10.65
N GLU A 69 -21.74 -2.97 -11.27
CA GLU A 69 -21.99 -4.41 -11.40
C GLU A 69 -21.34 -4.96 -12.68
N ARG A 70 -21.05 -6.27 -12.66
CA ARG A 70 -20.58 -7.00 -13.85
C ARG A 70 -21.66 -7.01 -14.94
N ALA A 71 -21.23 -6.81 -16.18
CA ALA A 71 -22.12 -6.92 -17.33
C ALA A 71 -22.64 -8.36 -17.46
N VAL A 72 -23.94 -8.50 -17.72
CA VAL A 72 -24.55 -9.82 -17.97
C VAL A 72 -24.30 -10.20 -19.42
N VAL A 73 -23.54 -11.27 -19.65
CA VAL A 73 -23.27 -11.81 -20.99
C VAL A 73 -24.42 -12.74 -21.39
N GLU A 74 -25.01 -12.48 -22.56
CA GLU A 74 -26.02 -13.35 -23.18
C GLU A 74 -25.35 -14.47 -23.97
N GLU A 75 -24.31 -14.15 -24.74
CA GLU A 75 -23.61 -15.11 -25.59
C GLU A 75 -22.14 -14.72 -25.77
N ILE A 76 -21.27 -15.73 -25.88
CA ILE A 76 -19.87 -15.57 -26.28
C ILE A 76 -19.57 -16.49 -27.46
N THR A 77 -18.91 -15.97 -28.49
CA THR A 77 -18.56 -16.70 -29.73
C THR A 77 -17.15 -16.36 -30.19
N THR A 78 -16.57 -17.21 -31.04
CA THR A 78 -15.26 -16.96 -31.67
C THR A 78 -15.25 -17.44 -33.11
N ASN A 79 -14.42 -16.83 -33.95
CA ASN A 79 -14.15 -17.32 -35.31
C ASN A 79 -13.09 -18.43 -35.35
N ALA A 80 -12.44 -18.77 -34.22
CA ALA A 80 -11.46 -19.85 -34.16
C ALA A 80 -12.08 -21.22 -34.45
N THR A 81 -11.53 -21.96 -35.41
CA THR A 81 -12.02 -23.29 -35.80
C THR A 81 -11.47 -24.42 -34.92
N GLU A 82 -10.29 -24.23 -34.35
CA GLU A 82 -9.62 -25.16 -33.44
C GLU A 82 -9.23 -24.41 -32.17
N TYR A 83 -9.80 -24.79 -31.02
CA TYR A 83 -9.47 -24.20 -29.72
C TYR A 83 -9.56 -25.23 -28.58
N ASN A 84 -8.84 -24.98 -27.50
CA ASN A 84 -8.88 -25.71 -26.24
C ASN A 84 -9.57 -24.88 -25.17
N GLY A 85 -10.18 -25.56 -24.19
CA GLY A 85 -10.99 -24.94 -23.15
C GLY A 85 -12.36 -24.49 -23.66
N ASN A 86 -13.33 -24.42 -22.74
CA ASN A 86 -14.64 -23.86 -23.07
C ASN A 86 -14.50 -22.34 -23.18
N LEU A 87 -15.02 -21.73 -24.26
CA LEU A 87 -15.01 -20.28 -24.46
C LEU A 87 -15.71 -19.52 -23.31
N GLU A 88 -16.74 -20.13 -22.71
CA GLU A 88 -17.43 -19.58 -21.53
C GLU A 88 -16.48 -19.43 -20.32
N SER A 89 -15.34 -20.11 -20.28
CA SER A 89 -14.39 -19.97 -19.18
C SER A 89 -13.78 -18.58 -19.09
N LEU A 90 -13.75 -17.82 -20.19
CA LEU A 90 -13.25 -16.45 -20.20
C LEU A 90 -14.08 -15.54 -19.30
N ILE A 91 -15.40 -15.73 -19.28
CA ILE A 91 -16.35 -14.87 -18.54
C ILE A 91 -16.78 -15.47 -17.18
N ILE A 92 -16.40 -16.72 -16.90
CA ILE A 92 -16.63 -17.35 -15.60
C ILE A 92 -15.44 -17.04 -14.69
N GLU A 93 -15.71 -16.50 -13.52
CA GLU A 93 -14.71 -16.07 -12.54
C GLU A 93 -13.74 -17.21 -12.13
N ARG A 94 -12.62 -17.29 -12.86
CA ARG A 94 -11.58 -18.32 -12.72
C ARG A 94 -10.17 -17.73 -12.79
N VAL A 95 -10.02 -16.50 -12.29
CA VAL A 95 -8.79 -15.69 -12.35
C VAL A 95 -7.54 -16.40 -11.80
N ARG A 96 -7.69 -17.37 -10.88
CA ARG A 96 -6.59 -18.19 -10.31
C ARG A 96 -6.41 -19.56 -10.98
N CYS A 97 -7.13 -19.86 -12.05
CA CYS A 97 -7.04 -21.15 -12.74
C CYS A 97 -5.73 -21.24 -13.52
N LYS A 98 -4.95 -22.30 -13.30
CA LYS A 98 -3.76 -22.65 -14.10
C LYS A 98 -3.93 -23.94 -14.91
N ASP A 99 -5.15 -24.46 -14.95
CA ASP A 99 -5.48 -25.71 -15.63
C ASP A 99 -5.69 -25.44 -17.12
N SER A 100 -4.75 -25.90 -17.94
CA SER A 100 -4.74 -25.66 -19.39
C SER A 100 -5.96 -26.21 -20.11
N GLU A 101 -6.65 -27.21 -19.56
CA GLU A 101 -7.89 -27.73 -20.14
C GLU A 101 -9.10 -26.81 -19.86
N LYS A 102 -8.96 -25.89 -18.90
CA LYS A 102 -10.02 -24.96 -18.48
C LYS A 102 -9.80 -23.54 -18.98
N MET A 103 -8.55 -23.16 -19.28
CA MET A 103 -8.23 -21.89 -19.94
C MET A 103 -8.51 -21.97 -21.43
N TRP A 104 -8.83 -20.82 -22.03
CA TRP A 104 -9.15 -20.76 -23.44
C TRP A 104 -7.90 -20.38 -24.26
N CYS A 105 -7.59 -21.20 -25.26
CA CYS A 105 -6.63 -20.84 -26.29
C CYS A 105 -7.06 -21.38 -27.65
N ALA A 106 -6.82 -20.62 -28.70
CA ALA A 106 -7.13 -20.96 -30.06
C ALA A 106 -5.85 -21.19 -30.87
N LYS A 107 -5.90 -22.13 -31.80
CA LYS A 107 -4.83 -22.33 -32.78
C LYS A 107 -4.80 -21.13 -33.72
N LYS A 108 -3.63 -20.53 -33.90
CA LYS A 108 -3.42 -19.38 -34.79
C LYS A 108 -3.83 -19.73 -36.21
N LEU A 109 -4.37 -18.74 -36.90
CA LEU A 109 -4.63 -18.83 -38.33
C LEU A 109 -3.29 -18.90 -39.08
N PRO A 110 -3.23 -19.55 -40.25
CA PRO A 110 -2.00 -19.60 -41.04
C PRO A 110 -1.42 -18.21 -41.30
N GLU A 111 -0.09 -18.07 -41.37
CA GLU A 111 0.60 -16.78 -41.55
C GLU A 111 0.19 -16.01 -42.82
N ASN A 112 -0.44 -16.68 -43.79
CA ASN A 112 -0.89 -16.07 -45.05
C ASN A 112 -2.33 -15.50 -45.00
N THR A 113 -2.94 -15.41 -43.82
CA THR A 113 -4.30 -14.88 -43.64
C THR A 113 -4.26 -13.56 -42.89
N ASP A 114 -4.81 -12.49 -43.47
CA ASP A 114 -5.04 -11.20 -42.80
C ASP A 114 -6.17 -11.26 -41.74
N GLU A 115 -6.74 -12.45 -41.51
CA GLU A 115 -7.77 -12.66 -40.51
C GLU A 115 -7.14 -12.86 -39.13
N GLN A 116 -7.71 -12.16 -38.15
CA GLN A 116 -7.32 -12.29 -36.74
C GLN A 116 -8.34 -13.16 -35.99
N ILE A 117 -7.90 -13.74 -34.87
CA ILE A 117 -8.81 -14.42 -33.96
C ILE A 117 -9.63 -13.38 -33.22
N VAL A 118 -10.95 -13.51 -33.29
CA VAL A 118 -11.91 -12.61 -32.67
C VAL A 118 -12.73 -13.39 -31.63
N VAL A 119 -12.85 -12.82 -30.44
CA VAL A 119 -13.81 -13.24 -29.43
C VAL A 119 -14.91 -12.19 -29.37
N ARG A 120 -16.14 -12.58 -29.69
CA ARG A 120 -17.33 -11.71 -29.67
C ARG A 120 -18.18 -12.03 -28.45
N ILE A 121 -18.42 -11.01 -27.63
CA ILE A 121 -19.21 -11.07 -26.40
C ILE A 121 -20.46 -10.21 -26.61
N GLU A 122 -21.64 -10.84 -26.61
CA GLU A 122 -22.92 -10.16 -26.65
C GLU A 122 -23.48 -9.99 -25.23
N LEU A 123 -23.68 -8.75 -24.83
CA LEU A 123 -24.29 -8.39 -23.56
C LEU A 123 -25.81 -8.52 -23.65
N LYS A 124 -26.44 -8.90 -22.54
CA LYS A 124 -27.90 -9.06 -22.46
C LYS A 124 -28.66 -7.78 -22.82
N GLU A 125 -28.12 -6.64 -22.41
CA GLU A 125 -28.67 -5.32 -22.71
C GLU A 125 -27.54 -4.36 -23.09
N SER A 126 -27.89 -3.30 -23.83
CA SER A 126 -26.97 -2.19 -24.10
C SER A 126 -26.62 -1.52 -22.78
N CYS A 127 -25.33 -1.42 -22.46
CA CYS A 127 -24.88 -0.80 -21.21
C CYS A 127 -23.62 0.03 -21.43
N LYS A 128 -23.35 0.92 -20.47
CA LYS A 128 -22.14 1.73 -20.45
C LYS A 128 -21.02 0.96 -19.77
N LEU A 129 -19.92 0.74 -20.48
CA LEU A 129 -18.74 0.07 -19.96
C LEU A 129 -17.93 1.04 -19.10
N ALA A 130 -17.57 0.64 -17.89
CA ALA A 130 -16.77 1.45 -16.98
C ALA A 130 -15.34 0.93 -16.85
N LEU A 131 -15.17 -0.40 -16.83
CA LEU A 131 -13.88 -1.06 -16.65
C LEU A 131 -13.91 -2.42 -17.35
N ILE A 132 -12.88 -2.76 -18.11
CA ILE A 132 -12.64 -4.11 -18.62
C ILE A 132 -11.31 -4.60 -18.07
N ARG A 133 -11.28 -5.84 -17.58
CA ARG A 133 -10.11 -6.43 -16.96
C ARG A 133 -9.76 -7.77 -17.59
N PHE A 134 -8.47 -8.01 -17.79
CA PHE A 134 -7.91 -9.17 -18.47
C PHE A 134 -6.98 -9.96 -17.54
N TRP A 135 -7.09 -11.27 -17.59
CA TRP A 135 -6.06 -12.18 -17.08
C TRP A 135 -5.51 -12.96 -18.25
N ASN A 136 -4.20 -12.83 -18.46
CA ASN A 136 -3.52 -13.47 -19.56
C ASN A 136 -3.28 -14.98 -19.30
N TYR A 137 -2.93 -15.73 -20.35
CA TYR A 137 -2.77 -17.19 -20.29
C TYR A 137 -1.63 -17.60 -19.36
N ASN A 138 -1.93 -18.32 -18.28
CA ASN A 138 -1.00 -18.52 -17.16
C ASN A 138 -0.81 -19.99 -16.73
N ALA A 139 -0.94 -20.94 -17.66
CA ALA A 139 -0.78 -22.38 -17.37
C ALA A 139 0.60 -22.75 -16.81
N SER A 140 1.65 -22.18 -17.37
CA SER A 140 3.03 -22.36 -16.93
C SER A 140 3.88 -21.22 -17.48
N ARG A 141 5.09 -21.05 -16.94
CA ARG A 141 6.05 -20.05 -17.43
C ARG A 141 6.36 -20.19 -18.93
N VAL A 142 6.44 -21.43 -19.43
CA VAL A 142 6.68 -21.69 -20.86
C VAL A 142 5.43 -21.39 -21.68
N HIS A 143 4.26 -21.73 -21.17
CA HIS A 143 2.99 -21.49 -21.86
C HIS A 143 2.49 -20.05 -21.77
N ALA A 144 3.14 -19.19 -20.98
CA ALA A 144 2.84 -17.75 -20.92
C ALA A 144 2.94 -17.06 -22.29
N GLN A 145 3.77 -17.63 -23.18
CA GLN A 145 3.98 -17.20 -24.56
C GLN A 145 2.71 -17.33 -25.44
N ILE A 146 1.75 -18.14 -25.02
CA ILE A 146 0.41 -18.27 -25.64
C ILE A 146 -0.43 -17.01 -25.35
N GLY A 147 -0.13 -16.30 -24.27
CA GLY A 147 -0.88 -15.13 -23.84
C GLY A 147 -0.95 -14.04 -24.92
N VAL A 148 -2.08 -13.33 -24.97
CA VAL A 148 -2.28 -12.19 -25.86
C VAL A 148 -1.29 -11.08 -25.50
N ARG A 149 -0.62 -10.50 -26.51
CA ARG A 149 0.26 -9.34 -26.36
C ARG A 149 -0.47 -8.10 -26.86
N TYR A 150 -0.78 -7.95 -28.14
CA TYR A 150 -1.58 -6.82 -28.62
C TYR A 150 -3.04 -7.22 -28.84
N LEU A 151 -3.97 -6.33 -28.44
CA LEU A 151 -5.41 -6.49 -28.71
C LEU A 151 -6.06 -5.19 -29.18
N GLU A 152 -7.12 -5.33 -29.98
CA GLU A 152 -8.06 -4.25 -30.32
C GLU A 152 -9.46 -4.60 -29.81
N MET A 153 -10.15 -3.62 -29.21
CA MET A 153 -11.54 -3.75 -28.77
C MET A 153 -12.47 -2.89 -29.61
N LEU A 154 -13.57 -3.48 -30.07
CA LEU A 154 -14.65 -2.76 -30.74
C LEU A 154 -15.96 -2.95 -29.99
N LEU A 155 -16.69 -1.86 -29.76
CA LEU A 155 -18.04 -1.88 -29.20
C LEU A 155 -19.05 -1.47 -30.27
N ASP A 156 -19.93 -2.40 -30.62
CA ASP A 156 -20.87 -2.27 -31.74
C ASP A 156 -20.17 -1.81 -33.04
N GLY A 157 -18.98 -2.37 -33.31
CA GLY A 157 -18.16 -2.06 -34.48
C GLY A 157 -17.35 -0.77 -34.40
N ARG A 158 -17.36 -0.04 -33.27
CA ARG A 158 -16.53 1.16 -33.05
C ARG A 158 -15.32 0.82 -32.18
N GLY A 159 -14.12 1.11 -32.64
CA GLY A 159 -12.90 0.93 -31.83
C GLY A 159 -12.93 1.75 -30.55
N ILE A 160 -12.75 1.10 -29.40
CA ILE A 160 -12.74 1.74 -28.07
C ILE A 160 -11.39 1.62 -27.36
N PHE A 161 -10.51 0.70 -27.80
CA PHE A 161 -9.17 0.50 -27.24
C PHE A 161 -8.31 -0.27 -28.24
N ARG A 162 -7.02 0.06 -28.28
CA ARG A 162 -5.96 -0.74 -28.90
C ARG A 162 -4.72 -0.59 -28.05
N GLY A 163 -4.11 -1.71 -27.64
CA GLY A 163 -2.99 -1.66 -26.71
C GLY A 163 -2.35 -3.03 -26.47
N GLU A 164 -1.26 -3.01 -25.72
CA GLU A 164 -0.54 -4.19 -25.25
C GLU A 164 -1.14 -4.71 -23.93
N LEU A 165 -1.07 -6.02 -23.70
CA LEU A 165 -1.33 -6.70 -22.44
C LEU A 165 -0.08 -7.40 -21.93
N GLU A 166 0.16 -7.32 -20.63
CA GLU A 166 1.28 -7.97 -19.95
C GLU A 166 1.25 -9.50 -20.02
N CYS A 167 2.44 -10.08 -20.08
CA CYS A 167 2.62 -11.52 -19.99
C CYS A 167 2.31 -12.03 -18.57
N ALA A 168 1.61 -13.16 -18.46
CA ALA A 168 1.17 -13.68 -17.16
C ALA A 168 2.30 -14.10 -16.19
N PHE A 169 3.53 -14.24 -16.67
CA PHE A 169 4.71 -14.64 -15.88
C PHE A 169 5.86 -13.63 -16.02
N SER A 170 5.55 -12.34 -16.11
CA SER A 170 6.54 -11.27 -15.90
C SER A 170 7.23 -11.43 -14.53
N ALA A 171 8.34 -10.73 -14.32
CA ALA A 171 9.10 -10.80 -13.07
C ALA A 171 8.23 -10.49 -11.82
N ASP A 172 7.10 -9.80 -12.02
CA ASP A 172 6.17 -9.32 -10.98
C ASP A 172 4.92 -10.19 -10.80
N SER A 173 4.84 -11.31 -11.53
CA SER A 173 3.71 -12.26 -11.50
C SER A 173 3.47 -12.98 -10.17
N GLU A 174 4.27 -12.73 -9.13
CA GLU A 174 3.95 -13.16 -7.77
C GLU A 174 2.90 -12.26 -7.10
N PHE A 175 2.76 -11.00 -7.53
CA PHE A 175 1.84 -10.01 -6.92
C PHE A 175 0.67 -9.60 -7.83
N THR A 176 0.86 -9.60 -9.15
CA THR A 176 -0.16 -9.21 -10.15
C THR A 176 -1.27 -10.23 -10.48
N PRO A 177 -1.18 -11.56 -10.24
CA PRO A 177 -2.14 -12.51 -10.81
C PRO A 177 -3.54 -12.40 -10.19
N VAL A 178 -3.68 -11.71 -9.05
CA VAL A 178 -4.97 -11.51 -8.38
C VAL A 178 -5.76 -10.36 -9.01
N MET A 179 -5.10 -9.30 -9.48
CA MET A 179 -5.78 -8.06 -9.88
C MET A 179 -6.09 -7.99 -11.38
N GLY A 180 -5.34 -8.69 -12.23
CA GLY A 180 -5.51 -8.62 -13.68
C GLY A 180 -5.17 -7.23 -14.26
N GLU A 181 -5.00 -7.17 -15.57
CA GLU A 181 -4.73 -5.93 -16.28
C GLU A 181 -6.02 -5.19 -16.60
N THR A 182 -6.05 -3.87 -16.42
CA THR A 182 -7.29 -3.10 -16.44
C THR A 182 -7.27 -2.04 -17.54
N VAL A 183 -8.36 -1.93 -18.29
CA VAL A 183 -8.67 -0.79 -19.18
C VAL A 183 -9.84 -0.03 -18.57
N LEU A 184 -9.63 1.25 -18.26
CA LEU A 184 -10.60 2.09 -17.57
C LEU A 184 -11.26 3.09 -18.52
N PHE A 185 -12.58 3.18 -18.48
CA PHE A 185 -13.40 4.07 -19.31
C PHE A 185 -14.14 5.13 -18.47
N THR A 186 -13.70 5.37 -17.23
CA THR A 186 -14.31 6.37 -16.34
C THR A 186 -13.30 6.96 -15.37
N THR A 187 -13.38 8.26 -15.14
CA THR A 187 -12.70 8.93 -14.02
C THR A 187 -13.66 9.31 -12.88
N CYS A 188 -14.94 8.95 -13.00
CA CYS A 188 -15.96 9.27 -12.00
C CYS A 188 -15.78 8.42 -10.72
N GLU A 189 -15.37 9.08 -9.64
CA GLU A 189 -15.17 8.46 -8.30
C GLU A 189 -16.36 7.62 -7.85
N ARG A 190 -17.59 8.11 -8.02
CA ARG A 190 -18.81 7.38 -7.64
C ARG A 190 -18.93 6.03 -8.36
N ILE A 191 -18.53 5.96 -9.63
CA ILE A 191 -18.58 4.70 -10.39
C ILE A 191 -17.47 3.76 -9.91
N LEU A 192 -16.27 4.28 -9.64
CA LEU A 192 -15.16 3.51 -9.09
C LEU A 192 -15.48 2.91 -7.71
N GLU A 193 -16.15 3.67 -6.83
CA GLU A 193 -16.65 3.18 -5.55
C GLU A 193 -17.69 2.07 -5.70
N LEU A 194 -18.60 2.21 -6.67
CA LEU A 194 -19.59 1.18 -6.97
C LEU A 194 -18.92 -0.09 -7.51
N ILE A 195 -17.88 0.02 -8.34
CA ILE A 195 -17.08 -1.13 -8.81
C ILE A 195 -16.39 -1.79 -7.61
N ALA A 196 -15.68 -1.02 -6.78
CA ALA A 196 -14.93 -1.53 -5.64
C ALA A 196 -15.83 -2.30 -4.65
N ALA A 197 -17.09 -1.91 -4.49
CA ALA A 197 -18.06 -2.60 -3.65
C ALA A 197 -18.50 -3.98 -4.18
N HIS A 198 -18.34 -4.24 -5.48
CA HIS A 198 -18.72 -5.50 -6.15
C HIS A 198 -17.52 -6.30 -6.67
N ASP A 199 -16.31 -5.75 -6.60
CA ASP A 199 -15.09 -6.37 -7.08
C ASP A 199 -14.59 -7.44 -6.10
N VAL A 200 -14.86 -8.70 -6.45
CA VAL A 200 -14.47 -9.87 -5.66
C VAL A 200 -12.95 -9.98 -5.50
N CYS A 201 -12.17 -9.54 -6.49
CA CYS A 201 -10.71 -9.55 -6.41
C CYS A 201 -10.21 -8.59 -5.34
N LEU A 202 -10.82 -7.41 -5.21
CA LEU A 202 -10.53 -6.44 -4.14
C LEU A 202 -11.05 -6.92 -2.78
N ILE A 203 -12.26 -7.50 -2.72
CA ILE A 203 -12.89 -7.95 -1.47
C ILE A 203 -12.13 -9.14 -0.86
N ASN A 204 -11.64 -10.07 -1.67
CA ASN A 204 -10.99 -11.30 -1.24
C ASN A 204 -9.44 -11.24 -1.30
N LEU A 205 -8.87 -10.04 -1.22
CA LEU A 205 -7.44 -9.86 -1.08
C LEU A 205 -6.94 -10.64 0.16
N PRO A 206 -5.99 -11.58 0.02
CA PRO A 206 -5.40 -12.22 1.17
C PRO A 206 -4.68 -11.18 2.02
N GLU A 207 -4.88 -11.22 3.35
CA GLU A 207 -4.06 -10.46 4.30
C GLU A 207 -2.65 -11.06 4.35
N GLU A 208 -1.84 -10.82 3.31
CA GLU A 208 -0.45 -11.28 3.33
C GLU A 208 0.40 -10.39 4.24
N THR A 209 1.17 -11.05 5.10
CA THR A 209 2.26 -10.46 5.85
C THR A 209 3.45 -10.34 4.91
N VAL A 210 3.97 -9.12 4.70
CA VAL A 210 5.19 -8.92 3.89
C VAL A 210 6.31 -9.74 4.55
N PRO A 211 6.81 -10.82 3.91
CA PRO A 211 7.83 -11.65 4.52
C PRO A 211 9.13 -10.87 4.67
N SER A 212 9.83 -11.05 5.78
CA SER A 212 11.16 -10.46 6.01
C SER A 212 12.17 -10.80 4.89
N ALA A 213 11.93 -11.87 4.13
CA ALA A 213 12.74 -12.30 2.99
C ALA A 213 12.69 -11.35 1.78
N THR A 214 11.57 -10.65 1.55
CA THR A 214 11.45 -9.65 0.47
C THR A 214 12.44 -8.49 0.69
N LEU A 215 12.72 -8.18 1.95
CA LEU A 215 13.68 -7.16 2.38
C LEU A 215 15.16 -7.61 2.22
N GLU A 216 15.41 -8.92 2.18
CA GLU A 216 16.74 -9.50 1.91
C GLU A 216 16.98 -9.67 0.40
N LEU A 217 15.95 -10.00 -0.38
CA LEU A 217 16.01 -10.06 -1.84
C LEU A 217 16.31 -8.69 -2.47
N LEU A 218 15.74 -7.61 -1.93
CA LEU A 218 16.06 -6.23 -2.33
C LEU A 218 17.49 -5.79 -2.00
N LYS A 219 18.18 -6.53 -1.12
CA LYS A 219 19.59 -6.28 -0.73
C LYS A 219 20.59 -7.17 -1.45
N ALA A 220 20.12 -8.20 -2.16
CA ALA A 220 20.98 -9.07 -2.94
C ALA A 220 21.32 -8.37 -4.26
N ASP A 221 22.49 -7.74 -4.30
CA ASP A 221 23.12 -7.35 -5.55
C ASP A 221 23.11 -8.56 -6.50
N HIS A 222 22.67 -8.35 -7.75
CA HIS A 222 22.82 -9.25 -8.92
C HIS A 222 21.65 -10.14 -9.38
N LEU A 223 20.39 -9.94 -8.95
CA LEU A 223 19.25 -10.68 -9.53
C LEU A 223 18.12 -9.83 -10.15
N THR A 224 18.23 -8.50 -10.13
CA THR A 224 17.29 -7.62 -10.83
C THR A 224 17.81 -7.27 -12.23
N PRO A 225 16.94 -7.25 -13.27
CA PRO A 225 17.28 -6.70 -14.59
C PRO A 225 17.87 -5.30 -14.45
N TYR A 226 18.81 -4.95 -15.33
CA TYR A 226 19.47 -3.64 -15.34
C TYR A 226 18.42 -2.53 -15.53
N ARG A 227 18.17 -1.78 -14.45
CA ARG A 227 17.15 -0.73 -14.37
C ARG A 227 17.62 0.55 -15.10
N PRO A 228 16.76 1.22 -15.88
CA PRO A 228 17.07 2.54 -16.44
C PRO A 228 17.23 3.59 -15.33
N SER A 229 18.30 4.38 -15.41
CA SER A 229 18.47 5.56 -14.54
C SER A 229 17.47 6.64 -14.93
N THR A 230 16.43 6.82 -14.12
CA THR A 230 15.36 7.83 -14.29
C THR A 230 15.60 9.10 -13.47
N CYS A 231 16.80 9.30 -12.91
CA CYS A 231 17.14 10.52 -12.17
C CYS A 231 17.10 11.75 -13.08
N GLU A 232 16.26 12.75 -12.77
CA GLU A 232 16.47 14.11 -13.26
C GLU A 232 17.73 14.69 -12.61
N GLU A 233 18.69 15.14 -13.44
CA GLU A 233 19.83 15.94 -12.99
C GLU A 233 19.36 17.34 -12.56
N LYS A 234 18.82 17.47 -11.35
CA LYS A 234 18.75 18.75 -10.65
C LYS A 234 19.56 18.64 -9.36
N GLU A 235 20.35 19.68 -9.07
CA GLU A 235 21.11 19.80 -7.84
C GLU A 235 20.16 19.76 -6.63
N ALA A 236 19.94 18.56 -6.11
CA ALA A 236 19.07 18.31 -4.99
C ALA A 236 19.80 18.63 -3.68
N PRO A 237 19.16 19.33 -2.72
CA PRO A 237 19.68 19.40 -1.36
C PRO A 237 19.73 17.99 -0.77
N SER A 238 20.78 17.72 0.00
CA SER A 238 21.02 16.42 0.63
C SER A 238 19.84 15.94 1.47
N THR A 239 19.39 14.70 1.24
CA THR A 239 18.40 14.04 2.09
C THR A 239 19.02 13.85 3.48
N PRO A 240 18.47 14.44 4.55
CA PRO A 240 19.05 14.28 5.87
C PRO A 240 18.77 12.85 6.36
N VAL A 241 19.80 12.00 6.40
CA VAL A 241 19.83 10.85 7.32
C VAL A 241 20.05 11.42 8.71
N VAL A 242 19.02 12.01 9.30
CA VAL A 242 19.09 12.63 10.62
C VAL A 242 18.04 11.95 11.48
N ASN A 243 18.50 11.31 12.57
CA ASN A 243 17.68 10.94 13.71
C ASN A 243 16.63 12.03 13.91
N ALA A 244 15.35 11.69 13.78
CA ALA A 244 14.28 12.68 13.84
C ALA A 244 14.53 13.59 15.06
N PRO A 245 14.73 14.91 14.85
CA PRO A 245 14.94 15.80 15.98
C PRO A 245 13.68 15.76 16.86
N PRO A 246 13.83 15.86 18.19
CA PRO A 246 12.70 15.81 19.10
C PRO A 246 11.62 16.82 18.67
N PRO A 247 10.33 16.47 18.83
CA PRO A 247 9.22 17.27 18.32
C PRO A 247 9.32 18.72 18.80
N LYS A 248 9.35 19.66 17.84
CA LYS A 248 9.30 21.09 18.13
C LYS A 248 7.86 21.46 18.51
N PHE A 249 7.60 21.60 19.80
CA PHE A 249 6.34 22.15 20.29
C PHE A 249 6.18 23.61 19.84
N PRO A 250 4.98 24.04 19.40
CA PRO A 250 4.74 25.42 19.00
C PRO A 250 4.98 26.38 20.18
N SER A 251 5.68 27.48 19.92
CA SER A 251 5.86 28.57 20.88
C SER A 251 4.60 29.42 20.91
N HIS A 252 3.95 29.50 22.07
CA HIS A 252 2.77 30.34 22.30
C HIS A 252 2.89 31.08 23.65
N PRO A 253 2.12 32.18 23.83
CA PRO A 253 2.53 33.43 24.49
C PRO A 253 2.61 33.33 26.03
N PRO A 254 3.07 34.38 26.76
CA PRO A 254 3.58 34.21 28.11
C PRO A 254 2.49 33.86 29.14
N LEU A 255 2.94 33.07 30.11
CA LEU A 255 2.20 32.43 31.20
C LEU A 255 1.16 33.32 31.88
N THR A 256 -0.08 32.83 31.94
CA THR A 256 -1.00 33.09 33.05
C THR A 256 -1.37 31.78 33.74
N SER A 257 -0.46 31.36 34.63
CA SER A 257 -0.70 30.67 35.92
C SER A 257 -1.78 29.58 36.00
N TYR A 258 -1.38 28.33 35.70
CA TYR A 258 -1.62 27.18 36.58
C TYR A 258 -0.33 26.37 36.65
N ARG A 259 0.54 26.64 37.63
CA ARG A 259 1.68 25.76 37.95
C ARG A 259 1.16 24.51 38.63
N ASN A 260 0.97 23.45 37.87
CA ASN A 260 0.76 22.12 38.44
C ASN A 260 2.13 21.51 38.73
N ASP A 261 2.73 21.89 39.85
CA ASP A 261 3.97 21.27 40.30
C ASP A 261 3.67 19.81 40.68
N VAL A 262 4.20 18.88 39.90
CA VAL A 262 4.01 17.44 40.05
C VAL A 262 5.15 16.90 40.88
N LYS A 263 4.83 16.34 42.05
CA LYS A 263 5.76 15.58 42.87
C LYS A 263 5.66 14.09 42.57
N ILE A 264 4.45 13.61 42.31
CA ILE A 264 4.17 12.20 41.99
C ILE A 264 3.29 12.17 40.74
N LEU A 265 3.77 11.51 39.69
CA LEU A 265 3.00 11.15 38.51
C LEU A 265 2.67 9.65 38.60
N HIS A 266 1.40 9.30 38.49
CA HIS A 266 0.94 7.92 38.56
C HIS A 266 0.10 7.58 37.33
N ILE A 267 0.46 6.49 36.64
CA ILE A 267 -0.20 6.02 35.42
C ILE A 267 -0.77 4.64 35.71
N GLU A 268 -2.08 4.48 35.55
CA GLU A 268 -2.77 3.19 35.60
C GLU A 268 -3.04 2.71 34.17
N LEU A 269 -2.56 1.52 33.82
CA LEU A 269 -2.85 0.83 32.56
C LEU A 269 -4.01 -0.15 32.80
N LEU A 270 -5.12 0.08 32.10
CA LEU A 270 -6.41 -0.56 32.39
C LEU A 270 -6.78 -1.65 31.39
N SER A 271 -6.25 -1.60 30.17
CA SER A 271 -6.45 -2.63 29.14
C SER A 271 -5.34 -2.58 28.09
N ASN A 272 -5.25 -3.62 27.28
CA ASN A 272 -4.37 -3.71 26.12
C ASN A 272 -5.19 -3.84 24.82
N TRP A 273 -4.51 -4.05 23.69
CA TRP A 273 -5.14 -4.12 22.37
C TRP A 273 -5.70 -5.50 21.99
N GLY A 274 -5.53 -6.54 22.81
CA GLY A 274 -6.13 -7.86 22.58
C GLY A 274 -5.26 -9.05 22.99
N MET A 275 -4.05 -8.85 23.51
CA MET A 275 -3.19 -9.95 23.96
C MET A 275 -3.57 -10.42 25.36
N GLY A 276 -3.89 -11.71 25.52
CA GLY A 276 -4.18 -12.28 26.83
C GLY A 276 -2.95 -12.28 27.75
N GLY A 277 -3.13 -11.84 29.00
CA GLY A 277 -2.16 -12.05 30.07
C GLY A 277 -0.93 -11.14 30.08
N LEU A 278 -0.75 -10.24 29.10
CA LEU A 278 0.43 -9.37 29.01
C LEU A 278 0.05 -7.91 28.75
N ILE A 279 0.83 -6.98 29.30
CA ILE A 279 0.75 -5.56 28.94
C ILE A 279 2.16 -4.96 28.92
N GLY A 280 2.43 -4.08 27.96
CA GLY A 280 3.76 -3.48 27.81
C GLY A 280 3.76 -2.10 27.19
N LEU A 281 4.93 -1.48 27.29
CA LEU A 281 5.32 -0.24 26.63
C LEU A 281 6.76 -0.38 26.15
N THR A 282 7.11 0.33 25.08
CA THR A 282 8.51 0.42 24.65
C THR A 282 9.26 1.44 25.49
N GLY A 283 8.70 2.63 25.70
CA GLY A 283 9.38 3.68 26.47
C GLY A 283 8.52 4.90 26.74
N LEU A 284 9.05 5.77 27.59
CA LEU A 284 8.45 6.99 28.10
C LEU A 284 9.48 8.11 28.12
N GLU A 285 9.04 9.32 27.79
CA GLU A 285 9.78 10.56 28.02
C GLU A 285 8.89 11.59 28.72
N LEU A 286 9.49 12.42 29.57
CA LEU A 286 8.80 13.44 30.35
C LEU A 286 9.28 14.81 29.91
N VAL A 287 8.35 15.72 29.62
CA VAL A 287 8.65 17.05 29.08
C VAL A 287 8.19 18.12 30.06
N ASP A 288 9.08 19.05 30.40
CA ASP A 288 8.78 20.20 31.25
C ASP A 288 8.09 21.36 30.50
N ASP A 289 7.75 22.43 31.21
CA ASP A 289 7.12 23.63 30.65
C ASP A 289 8.04 24.45 29.72
N HIS A 290 9.34 24.16 29.73
CA HIS A 290 10.35 24.71 28.83
C HIS A 290 10.59 23.84 27.58
N ASN A 291 9.78 22.79 27.37
CA ASN A 291 9.94 21.80 26.30
C ASN A 291 11.27 21.04 26.35
N GLN A 292 11.84 20.88 27.55
CA GLN A 292 13.04 20.08 27.77
C GLN A 292 12.67 18.72 28.35
N LEU A 293 13.46 17.71 28.00
CA LEU A 293 13.35 16.39 28.61
C LEU A 293 13.80 16.46 30.08
N ILE A 294 12.99 15.89 30.95
CA ILE A 294 13.35 15.75 32.37
C ILE A 294 14.31 14.57 32.49
N ASP A 295 15.53 14.86 32.93
CA ASP A 295 16.60 13.86 33.14
C ASP A 295 16.22 12.82 34.21
N GLU A 296 16.56 11.55 33.98
CA GLU A 296 16.29 10.43 34.88
C GLU A 296 16.87 10.61 36.29
N SER A 297 17.96 11.37 36.45
CA SER A 297 18.53 11.68 37.77
C SER A 297 17.59 12.50 38.65
N GLN A 298 16.55 13.10 38.08
CA GLN A 298 15.58 13.95 38.79
C GLN A 298 14.38 13.18 39.34
N PHE A 299 14.27 11.88 39.09
CA PHE A 299 13.13 11.10 39.56
C PHE A 299 13.47 9.63 39.84
N THR A 300 12.52 8.94 40.45
CA THR A 300 12.56 7.50 40.65
C THR A 300 11.30 6.87 40.10
N VAL A 301 11.41 5.67 39.55
CA VAL A 301 10.30 4.95 38.91
C VAL A 301 10.05 3.64 39.63
N THR A 302 8.78 3.34 39.87
CA THR A 302 8.34 2.05 40.40
C THR A 302 7.14 1.55 39.60
N THR A 303 7.18 0.27 39.23
CA THR A 303 6.08 -0.41 38.55
C THR A 303 5.42 -1.44 39.46
N SER A 304 4.17 -1.83 39.16
CA SER A 304 3.40 -2.78 39.97
C SER A 304 4.00 -4.19 40.06
N ASP A 305 4.81 -4.61 39.09
CA ASP A 305 5.54 -5.89 39.11
C ASP A 305 6.79 -5.85 40.01
N GLY A 306 7.24 -4.65 40.41
CA GLY A 306 8.37 -4.46 41.32
C GLY A 306 9.74 -4.83 40.75
N ASN A 307 9.83 -5.23 39.48
CA ASN A 307 11.10 -5.60 38.85
C ASN A 307 11.85 -4.36 38.34
N LYS A 308 12.90 -3.97 39.07
CA LYS A 308 13.73 -2.82 38.74
C LYS A 308 14.45 -2.94 37.40
N GLU A 309 14.86 -4.15 37.00
CA GLU A 309 15.52 -4.38 35.71
C GLU A 309 14.55 -4.08 34.56
N GLN A 310 13.33 -4.59 34.63
CA GLN A 310 12.29 -4.30 33.63
C GLN A 310 11.91 -2.81 33.65
N THR A 311 11.77 -2.21 34.84
CA THR A 311 11.41 -0.78 34.98
C THR A 311 12.39 0.13 34.24
N SER A 312 13.70 -0.19 34.27
CA SER A 312 14.73 0.62 33.60
C SER A 312 14.54 0.76 32.09
N LYS A 313 13.82 -0.19 31.47
CA LYS A 313 13.54 -0.16 30.03
C LYS A 313 12.59 0.97 29.64
N LEU A 314 11.73 1.43 30.56
CA LEU A 314 10.79 2.52 30.29
C LEU A 314 11.48 3.86 29.97
N PHE A 315 12.73 4.07 30.39
CA PHE A 315 13.44 5.34 30.23
C PHE A 315 14.82 5.18 29.58
N ASN A 316 15.13 4.02 29.00
CA ASN A 316 16.46 3.72 28.45
C ASN A 316 16.85 4.49 27.16
N GLY A 317 15.96 5.35 26.64
CA GLY A 317 16.14 6.14 25.42
C GLY A 317 16.10 5.34 24.10
N ARG A 318 15.95 4.01 24.14
CA ARG A 318 15.88 3.13 22.96
C ARG A 318 14.43 2.91 22.52
N ASN A 319 13.76 4.01 22.16
CA ASN A 319 12.31 4.03 21.95
C ASN A 319 11.87 3.49 20.57
N LEU A 320 12.73 3.57 19.55
CA LEU A 320 12.45 3.09 18.19
C LEU A 320 13.04 1.70 17.98
N THR A 321 12.39 0.68 18.53
CA THR A 321 12.96 -0.67 18.60
C THR A 321 11.89 -1.76 18.47
N ARG A 322 12.36 -2.95 18.06
CA ARG A 322 11.62 -4.22 18.12
C ARG A 322 12.30 -5.25 19.02
N ASP A 323 13.44 -4.90 19.62
CA ASP A 323 14.15 -5.80 20.52
C ASP A 323 13.45 -5.86 21.90
N PRO A 324 12.94 -7.02 22.32
CA PRO A 324 12.32 -7.18 23.64
C PRO A 324 13.25 -6.83 24.82
N GLN A 325 14.57 -6.80 24.62
CA GLN A 325 15.53 -6.35 25.63
C GLN A 325 15.41 -4.86 25.94
N ASP A 326 14.93 -4.07 24.97
CA ASP A 326 14.74 -2.63 25.13
C ASP A 326 13.34 -2.26 25.61
N MET A 327 12.40 -3.22 25.68
CA MET A 327 10.98 -2.97 25.94
C MET A 327 10.48 -3.56 27.25
N TRP A 328 9.59 -2.81 27.91
CA TRP A 328 8.95 -3.22 29.15
C TRP A 328 7.68 -4.03 28.89
N LEU A 329 7.61 -5.23 29.47
CA LEU A 329 6.48 -6.15 29.34
C LEU A 329 6.26 -6.90 30.67
N VAL A 330 5.02 -6.95 31.12
CA VAL A 330 4.64 -7.59 32.39
C VAL A 330 3.34 -8.38 32.28
N ASP A 331 3.09 -9.26 33.25
CA ASP A 331 1.82 -9.96 33.39
C ASP A 331 0.67 -8.98 33.64
N PHE A 332 -0.47 -9.23 32.98
CA PHE A 332 -1.64 -8.38 33.01
C PHE A 332 -2.90 -9.16 33.39
N ASP A 333 -3.57 -8.69 34.45
CA ASP A 333 -4.92 -9.11 34.83
C ASP A 333 -5.83 -7.87 34.80
N SER A 334 -6.87 -7.88 33.96
CA SER A 334 -7.86 -6.80 33.86
C SER A 334 -8.50 -6.38 35.20
N LYS A 335 -8.44 -7.23 36.23
CA LYS A 335 -8.96 -6.93 37.58
C LYS A 335 -7.97 -6.17 38.46
N LYS A 336 -6.70 -6.13 38.08
CA LYS A 336 -5.62 -5.46 38.83
C LYS A 336 -4.91 -4.48 37.88
N PRO A 337 -5.04 -3.16 38.08
CA PRO A 337 -4.37 -2.21 37.20
C PRO A 337 -2.86 -2.39 37.31
N VAL A 338 -2.19 -2.47 36.16
CA VAL A 338 -0.74 -2.36 36.09
C VAL A 338 -0.40 -0.88 36.22
N THR A 339 0.54 -0.53 37.09
CA THR A 339 0.83 0.87 37.41
C THR A 339 2.29 1.24 37.20
N ILE A 340 2.50 2.49 36.80
CA ILE A 340 3.82 3.13 36.69
C ILE A 340 3.75 4.39 37.55
N SER A 341 4.59 4.48 38.57
CA SER A 341 4.68 5.63 39.47
C SER A 341 6.04 6.28 39.38
N ILE A 342 6.06 7.57 39.09
CA ILE A 342 7.26 8.39 38.96
C ILE A 342 7.23 9.42 40.09
N THR A 343 8.25 9.39 40.95
CA THR A 343 8.41 10.32 42.07
C THR A 343 9.60 11.23 41.79
N PHE A 344 9.34 12.51 41.62
CA PHE A 344 10.38 13.50 41.36
C PHE A 344 11.12 13.88 42.65
N ASN A 345 12.44 14.11 42.56
CA ASN A 345 13.28 14.52 43.68
C ASN A 345 12.84 15.88 44.23
N GLU A 346 12.43 16.79 43.34
CA GLU A 346 11.75 18.05 43.64
C GLU A 346 10.49 18.18 42.76
N PRO A 347 9.44 18.89 43.19
CA PRO A 347 8.27 19.11 42.35
C PRO A 347 8.64 19.78 41.02
N VAL A 348 8.12 19.26 39.90
CA VAL A 348 8.41 19.76 38.54
C VAL A 348 7.14 20.27 37.86
N THR A 349 7.27 21.32 37.04
CA THR A 349 6.17 21.76 36.18
C THR A 349 6.12 20.88 34.93
N LEU A 350 5.38 19.76 35.02
CA LEU A 350 5.29 18.77 33.95
C LEU A 350 4.27 19.20 32.88
N LYS A 351 4.72 19.29 31.62
CA LYS A 351 3.89 19.71 30.49
C LYS A 351 3.29 18.53 29.72
N ALA A 352 4.10 17.52 29.41
CA ALA A 352 3.68 16.41 28.56
C ALA A 352 4.43 15.11 28.88
N ILE A 353 3.88 14.00 28.38
CA ILE A 353 4.50 12.67 28.38
C ILE A 353 4.51 12.17 26.93
N SER A 354 5.66 11.74 26.44
CA SER A 354 5.76 11.03 25.17
C SER A 354 5.81 9.53 25.43
N ILE A 355 5.01 8.75 24.70
CA ILE A 355 4.83 7.31 24.95
C ILE A 355 5.07 6.53 23.66
N TRP A 356 5.90 5.50 23.75
CA TRP A 356 6.05 4.47 22.73
C TRP A 356 5.42 3.18 23.23
N ASN A 357 4.43 2.67 22.50
CA ASN A 357 3.71 1.47 22.89
C ASN A 357 4.48 0.19 22.49
N TYR A 358 4.21 -0.95 23.13
CA TYR A 358 4.97 -2.18 22.92
C TYR A 358 4.95 -2.67 21.47
N ASN A 359 6.13 -2.93 20.88
CA ASN A 359 6.31 -3.03 19.42
C ASN A 359 7.16 -4.23 18.91
N ALA A 360 7.37 -5.27 19.72
CA ALA A 360 8.27 -6.39 19.36
C ALA A 360 7.94 -7.07 18.01
N SER A 361 6.65 -7.26 17.72
CA SER A 361 6.17 -7.74 16.43
C SER A 361 4.76 -7.26 16.17
N PHE A 362 4.24 -7.50 14.97
CA PHE A 362 2.84 -7.24 14.64
C PHE A 362 1.87 -7.96 15.60
N GLU A 363 2.12 -9.23 15.91
CA GLU A 363 1.32 -10.03 16.84
C GLU A 363 1.50 -9.56 18.29
N LEU A 364 2.75 -9.31 18.68
CA LEU A 364 3.07 -8.92 20.05
C LEU A 364 2.66 -7.48 20.37
N SER A 365 2.49 -6.61 19.36
CA SER A 365 1.98 -5.24 19.55
C SER A 365 0.56 -5.19 20.14
N TYR A 366 -0.19 -6.30 20.10
CA TYR A 366 -1.47 -6.43 20.81
C TYR A 366 -1.32 -6.45 22.35
N ALA A 367 -0.12 -6.69 22.88
CA ALA A 367 0.22 -6.49 24.29
C ALA A 367 0.41 -5.02 24.66
N GLY A 368 0.45 -4.11 23.69
CA GLY A 368 0.55 -2.69 23.96
C GLY A 368 -0.63 -2.19 24.80
N ALA A 369 -0.36 -1.27 25.73
CA ALA A 369 -1.40 -0.65 26.55
C ALA A 369 -2.40 0.14 25.67
N LYS A 370 -3.70 0.06 26.00
CA LYS A 370 -4.79 0.66 25.23
C LYS A 370 -5.50 1.75 25.99
N THR A 371 -5.97 1.49 27.22
CA THR A 371 -6.65 2.52 28.03
C THR A 371 -5.85 2.80 29.28
N SER A 372 -5.74 4.08 29.63
CA SER A 372 -4.98 4.52 30.80
C SER A 372 -5.67 5.67 31.54
N LYS A 373 -5.33 5.79 32.82
CA LYS A 373 -5.64 6.97 33.65
C LYS A 373 -4.34 7.52 34.19
N ILE A 374 -4.19 8.84 34.11
CA ILE A 374 -3.00 9.56 34.57
C ILE A 374 -3.41 10.46 35.72
N TYR A 375 -2.66 10.39 36.82
CA TYR A 375 -2.87 11.14 38.04
C TYR A 375 -1.62 11.95 38.38
N ALA A 376 -1.80 13.19 38.81
CA ALA A 376 -0.74 14.02 39.37
C ALA A 376 -1.06 14.31 40.84
N ASN A 377 -0.12 14.03 41.73
CA ASN A 377 -0.26 14.20 43.19
C ASN A 377 -1.55 13.54 43.74
N GLY A 378 -1.93 12.38 43.20
CA GLY A 378 -3.13 11.63 43.57
C GLY A 378 -4.45 12.13 42.96
N LYS A 379 -4.44 13.21 42.17
CA LYS A 379 -5.62 13.71 41.46
C LYS A 379 -5.62 13.24 40.02
N LEU A 380 -6.73 12.66 39.55
CA LEU A 380 -6.91 12.29 38.14
C LEU A 380 -6.81 13.54 37.27
N ILE A 381 -5.88 13.53 36.32
CA ILE A 381 -5.70 14.63 35.35
C ILE A 381 -6.23 14.28 33.96
N LYS A 382 -6.08 13.04 33.50
CA LYS A 382 -6.53 12.64 32.16
C LYS A 382 -6.85 11.14 32.08
N SER A 383 -7.89 10.79 31.33
CA SER A 383 -8.14 9.42 30.84
C SER A 383 -7.79 9.38 29.36
N ILE A 384 -6.99 8.42 28.91
CA ILE A 384 -6.47 8.40 27.55
C ILE A 384 -6.58 7.00 26.93
N ILE A 385 -6.72 7.01 25.60
CA ILE A 385 -6.51 5.83 24.76
C ILE A 385 -5.13 5.95 24.13
N PHE A 386 -4.25 5.00 24.42
CA PHE A 386 -2.94 4.91 23.79
C PHE A 386 -3.05 4.25 22.43
N ARG A 387 -2.36 4.78 21.42
CA ARG A 387 -2.26 4.22 20.07
C ARG A 387 -1.54 2.88 20.14
N LYS A 388 -2.06 1.88 19.45
CA LYS A 388 -1.36 0.62 19.25
C LYS A 388 -0.09 0.88 18.43
N ALA A 389 1.02 0.22 18.76
CA ALA A 389 2.18 0.20 17.87
C ALA A 389 1.89 -0.66 16.63
N THR A 390 2.61 -0.44 15.54
CA THR A 390 2.36 -1.13 14.27
C THR A 390 2.95 -2.53 14.20
N GLY A 391 3.89 -2.87 15.10
CA GLY A 391 4.75 -4.05 15.00
C GLY A 391 5.99 -3.86 14.14
N PHE A 392 6.22 -2.64 13.64
CA PHE A 392 7.31 -2.26 12.76
C PHE A 392 7.92 -0.93 13.23
N VAL A 393 9.13 -0.61 12.75
CA VAL A 393 9.83 0.66 13.04
C VAL A 393 10.14 1.35 11.72
N TYR A 394 9.08 1.66 10.97
CA TYR A 394 9.19 2.44 9.72
C TYR A 394 9.11 3.94 9.97
N PHE A 395 8.55 4.34 11.12
CA PHE A 395 8.37 5.73 11.54
C PHE A 395 8.37 5.80 13.05
N ASP A 396 8.47 7.03 13.57
CA ASP A 396 8.31 7.27 14.99
C ASP A 396 6.84 7.13 15.41
N TYR A 397 6.52 6.04 16.11
CA TYR A 397 5.18 5.72 16.60
C TYR A 397 4.87 6.33 17.98
N VAL A 398 5.60 7.38 18.36
CA VAL A 398 5.35 8.18 19.57
C VAL A 398 3.92 8.71 19.63
N GLN A 399 3.38 8.75 20.85
CA GLN A 399 2.18 9.50 21.19
C GLN A 399 2.51 10.53 22.27
N ASP A 400 2.50 11.81 21.90
CA ASP A 400 2.61 12.92 22.83
C ASP A 400 1.30 13.20 23.53
N ILE A 401 1.36 13.29 24.86
CA ILE A 401 0.21 13.54 25.73
C ILE A 401 0.45 14.85 26.47
N VAL A 402 -0.24 15.90 26.05
CA VAL A 402 -0.27 17.17 26.77
C VAL A 402 -1.15 17.02 28.01
N LEU A 403 -0.61 17.38 29.17
CA LEU A 403 -1.23 17.21 30.50
C LEU A 403 -1.97 18.45 31.00
N ASP A 404 -2.03 19.53 30.21
CA ASP A 404 -2.79 20.73 30.56
C ASP A 404 -4.29 20.39 30.72
N PRO A 405 -4.87 20.52 31.94
CA PRO A 405 -6.28 20.22 32.19
C PRO A 405 -7.25 21.18 31.49
N ASN A 406 -6.79 22.35 31.03
CA ASN A 406 -7.59 23.29 30.25
C ASN A 406 -7.58 22.95 28.75
N ASN A 407 -6.64 22.10 28.31
CA ASN A 407 -6.61 21.58 26.95
C ASN A 407 -7.63 20.44 26.81
N MET A 408 -8.91 20.85 26.77
CA MET A 408 -10.05 20.01 26.44
C MET A 408 -10.16 19.88 24.92
N ASP A 409 -9.18 19.24 24.28
CA ASP A 409 -9.45 18.58 22.99
C ASP A 409 -10.47 17.47 23.30
N GLN A 410 -11.75 17.83 23.29
CA GLN A 410 -12.83 16.86 23.28
C GLN A 410 -12.82 16.20 21.91
N ASP A 411 -11.98 15.17 21.76
CA ASP A 411 -12.17 14.18 20.71
C ASP A 411 -13.45 13.40 21.04
N VAL A 412 -14.59 14.05 20.79
CA VAL A 412 -15.89 13.40 20.75
C VAL A 412 -15.81 12.44 19.59
N VAL A 413 -15.55 11.17 19.85
CA VAL A 413 -15.85 10.09 18.90
C VAL A 413 -17.37 10.06 18.81
N PRO A 414 -17.99 10.55 17.72
CA PRO A 414 -19.44 10.57 17.65
C PRO A 414 -19.93 9.13 17.58
N LYS A 415 -20.80 8.75 18.52
CA LYS A 415 -21.57 7.51 18.44
C LYS A 415 -22.53 7.62 17.26
N GLY A 416 -22.19 6.99 16.16
CA GLY A 416 -23.04 6.87 14.98
C GLY A 416 -22.36 6.03 13.90
N ILE A 417 -23.16 5.39 13.05
CA ILE A 417 -22.72 4.74 11.82
C ILE A 417 -22.29 5.85 10.86
N SER A 418 -21.07 6.36 11.04
CA SER A 418 -20.50 7.41 10.19
C SER A 418 -19.91 6.75 8.95
N GLN A 419 -20.22 7.25 7.76
CA GLN A 419 -19.53 6.92 6.50
C GLN A 419 -18.06 7.37 6.46
N SER A 420 -17.46 7.72 7.62
CA SER A 420 -16.09 8.20 7.71
C SER A 420 -15.27 7.22 8.50
N ILE A 421 -14.16 6.78 7.92
CA ILE A 421 -13.18 5.94 8.60
C ILE A 421 -12.51 6.73 9.73
N GLY A 422 -12.39 6.10 10.90
CA GLY A 422 -11.72 6.67 12.07
C GLY A 422 -10.62 5.72 12.53
N GLY A 423 -9.41 6.24 12.72
CA GLY A 423 -8.25 5.46 13.09
C GLY A 423 -7.08 6.35 13.49
N PHE A 424 -6.07 5.75 14.13
CA PHE A 424 -4.83 6.43 14.51
C PHE A 424 -3.73 6.29 13.45
N VAL A 425 -3.80 5.22 12.64
CA VAL A 425 -2.89 4.90 11.55
C VAL A 425 -3.74 4.44 10.39
N PHE A 426 -3.51 5.01 9.22
CA PHE A 426 -4.10 4.57 7.95
C PHE A 426 -3.01 3.90 7.13
N GLN A 427 -3.26 2.67 6.69
CA GLN A 427 -2.36 1.96 5.81
C GLN A 427 -2.97 1.93 4.40
N ILE A 428 -2.27 2.50 3.44
CA ILE A 428 -2.60 2.40 2.01
C ILE A 428 -1.68 1.34 1.43
N ARG A 429 -2.25 0.26 0.87
CA ARG A 429 -1.50 -0.77 0.16
C ARG A 429 -1.64 -0.54 -1.33
N LEU A 430 -0.51 -0.31 -1.99
CA LEU A 430 -0.44 -0.15 -3.43
C LEU A 430 -0.18 -1.53 -4.03
N LEU A 431 -1.11 -2.03 -4.84
CA LEU A 431 -1.18 -3.45 -5.21
C LEU A 431 -0.70 -3.75 -6.63
N SER A 432 -0.80 -2.79 -7.54
CA SER A 432 -0.43 -2.93 -8.95
C SER A 432 -0.17 -1.56 -9.57
N THR A 433 0.59 -1.55 -10.66
CA THR A 433 0.92 -0.38 -11.48
C THR A 433 0.24 -0.49 -12.85
N TRP A 434 0.31 0.56 -13.66
CA TRP A 434 -0.14 0.54 -15.06
C TRP A 434 1.02 0.10 -15.99
N GLY A 435 1.67 -1.02 -15.69
CA GLY A 435 2.74 -1.59 -16.52
C GLY A 435 4.18 -1.21 -16.15
N ASP A 436 4.40 -0.56 -15.00
CA ASP A 436 5.76 -0.32 -14.49
C ASP A 436 6.18 -1.45 -13.55
N GLU A 437 7.14 -2.27 -13.98
CA GLU A 437 7.69 -3.41 -13.26
C GLU A 437 8.47 -3.02 -11.98
N PHE A 438 8.93 -1.76 -11.89
CA PHE A 438 9.91 -1.35 -10.88
C PHE A 438 9.43 -0.27 -9.93
N TYR A 439 8.40 0.49 -10.28
CA TYR A 439 7.98 1.67 -9.55
C TYR A 439 6.46 1.78 -9.48
N ILE A 440 5.96 2.02 -8.27
CA ILE A 440 4.62 2.51 -8.05
C ILE A 440 4.68 3.95 -7.57
N GLY A 441 3.94 4.82 -8.25
CA GLY A 441 3.92 6.25 -7.98
C GLY A 441 2.52 6.74 -7.66
N LEU A 442 2.45 7.70 -6.74
CA LEU A 442 1.28 8.54 -6.54
C LEU A 442 1.74 9.99 -6.71
N ASN A 443 0.90 10.85 -7.28
CA ASN A 443 1.24 12.28 -7.38
C ASN A 443 1.17 12.97 -6.01
N GLY A 444 0.18 12.57 -5.21
CA GLY A 444 -0.05 13.12 -3.88
C GLY A 444 -1.11 12.37 -3.09
N ILE A 445 -1.17 12.63 -1.79
CA ILE A 445 -2.15 12.12 -0.84
C ILE A 445 -2.67 13.30 -0.03
N GLU A 446 -3.99 13.46 -0.03
CA GLU A 446 -4.69 14.44 0.80
C GLU A 446 -5.68 13.74 1.71
N LEU A 447 -5.74 14.17 2.96
CA LEU A 447 -6.68 13.67 3.94
C LEU A 447 -7.63 14.81 4.32
N TYR A 448 -8.93 14.62 4.15
CA TYR A 448 -9.94 15.61 4.52
C TYR A 448 -10.72 15.15 5.75
N ASN A 449 -10.99 16.07 6.67
CA ASN A 449 -11.85 15.79 7.81
C ASN A 449 -13.34 15.81 7.39
N ARG A 450 -14.24 15.50 8.33
CA ARG A 450 -15.69 15.42 8.06
C ARG A 450 -16.35 16.74 7.66
N LYS A 451 -15.66 17.86 7.83
CA LYS A 451 -16.11 19.19 7.40
C LYS A 451 -15.58 19.56 6.01
N GLY A 452 -14.83 18.66 5.36
CA GLY A 452 -14.14 18.94 4.10
C GLY A 452 -12.90 19.81 4.28
N GLU A 453 -12.35 19.90 5.50
CA GLU A 453 -11.13 20.68 5.75
C GLU A 453 -9.90 19.77 5.61
N LEU A 454 -8.87 20.24 4.90
CA LEU A 454 -7.62 19.51 4.71
C LEU A 454 -6.92 19.27 6.06
N ILE A 455 -6.61 18.00 6.35
CA ILE A 455 -5.81 17.58 7.49
C ILE A 455 -4.35 17.79 7.14
N LYS A 456 -3.65 18.61 7.94
CA LYS A 456 -2.23 18.86 7.77
C LYS A 456 -1.40 17.63 8.19
N VAL A 457 -1.03 16.82 7.21
CA VAL A 457 -0.07 15.72 7.38
C VAL A 457 1.35 16.29 7.42
N LYS A 458 2.17 15.82 8.35
CA LYS A 458 3.60 16.18 8.45
C LYS A 458 4.45 15.00 8.01
N GLU A 459 5.73 15.26 7.69
CA GLU A 459 6.70 14.21 7.32
C GLU A 459 6.74 13.07 8.34
N ASN A 460 6.69 13.38 9.64
CA ASN A 460 6.68 12.39 10.71
C ASN A 460 5.35 11.62 10.87
N ASN A 461 4.33 11.93 10.06
CA ASN A 461 3.05 11.21 10.00
C ASN A 461 2.95 10.32 8.76
N LEU A 462 3.95 10.35 7.90
CA LEU A 462 4.02 9.56 6.69
C LEU A 462 5.11 8.50 6.80
N ALA A 463 4.82 7.31 6.30
CA ALA A 463 5.80 6.26 6.14
C ALA A 463 5.45 5.46 4.88
N ALA A 464 6.47 5.16 4.08
CA ALA A 464 6.36 4.25 2.94
C ALA A 464 7.30 3.06 3.15
N PHE A 465 6.93 1.91 2.58
CA PHE A 465 7.80 0.75 2.51
C PHE A 465 7.74 0.13 1.11
N PRO A 466 8.86 0.04 0.38
CA PRO A 466 10.15 0.70 0.67
C PRO A 466 10.00 2.24 0.79
N GLU A 467 10.84 2.88 1.61
CA GLU A 467 10.70 4.31 1.94
C GLU A 467 10.91 5.24 0.73
N SER A 468 11.93 4.92 -0.06
CA SER A 468 12.26 5.56 -1.32
C SER A 468 13.25 4.69 -2.09
N VAL A 469 13.56 5.05 -3.33
CA VAL A 469 14.57 4.34 -4.13
C VAL A 469 16.00 4.51 -3.58
N ASN A 470 16.20 5.45 -2.65
CA ASN A 470 17.46 5.65 -1.93
C ASN A 470 17.82 4.48 -1.00
N ILE A 471 16.92 3.51 -0.78
CA ILE A 471 17.27 2.29 -0.07
C ILE A 471 18.19 1.37 -0.88
N LEU A 472 18.27 1.57 -2.20
CA LEU A 472 19.04 0.71 -3.10
C LEU A 472 20.53 1.00 -3.01
N PRO A 473 21.39 -0.03 -3.12
CA PRO A 473 22.84 0.16 -3.20
C PRO A 473 23.18 1.11 -4.35
N ASN A 474 24.05 2.09 -4.08
CA ASN A 474 24.56 3.07 -5.05
C ASN A 474 23.61 4.19 -5.51
N ILE A 475 22.37 4.25 -4.99
CA ILE A 475 21.47 5.40 -5.19
C ILE A 475 21.52 6.28 -3.94
N LYS A 476 21.81 7.57 -4.11
CA LYS A 476 21.82 8.56 -3.03
C LYS A 476 21.21 9.87 -3.52
N ASN A 477 20.44 10.52 -2.66
CA ASN A 477 19.78 11.81 -2.90
C ASN A 477 18.84 11.81 -4.13
N ASP A 478 18.24 10.67 -4.47
CA ASP A 478 17.15 10.62 -5.43
C ASP A 478 15.96 11.42 -4.88
N LEU A 479 15.39 12.28 -5.73
CA LEU A 479 14.32 13.21 -5.41
C LEU A 479 13.00 12.49 -5.11
N ARG A 480 12.82 11.25 -5.56
CA ARG A 480 11.59 10.47 -5.37
C ARG A 480 11.55 9.91 -3.96
N THR A 481 11.01 10.71 -3.06
CA THR A 481 10.83 10.37 -1.65
C THR A 481 9.36 10.37 -1.28
N SER A 482 8.97 9.59 -0.27
CA SER A 482 7.58 9.55 0.20
C SER A 482 7.06 10.92 0.63
N ASN A 483 7.92 11.82 1.12
CA ASN A 483 7.55 13.19 1.50
C ASN A 483 6.94 14.01 0.36
N ASN A 484 7.25 13.69 -0.90
CA ASN A 484 6.65 14.37 -2.05
C ASN A 484 5.12 14.15 -2.09
N LEU A 485 4.63 13.02 -1.56
CA LEU A 485 3.20 12.69 -1.54
C LEU A 485 2.35 13.66 -0.72
N ILE A 486 2.95 14.40 0.21
CA ILE A 486 2.22 15.35 1.07
C ILE A 486 2.67 16.79 0.81
N THR A 487 3.42 17.03 -0.26
CA THR A 487 3.95 18.35 -0.63
C THR A 487 3.12 18.92 -1.78
N PRO A 488 2.32 19.99 -1.54
CA PRO A 488 1.58 20.64 -2.60
C PRO A 488 2.51 21.30 -3.64
N PRO A 489 2.06 21.49 -4.90
CA PRO A 489 0.74 21.13 -5.41
C PRO A 489 0.67 19.66 -5.86
N ASN A 490 -0.45 19.00 -5.52
CA ASN A 490 -0.78 17.67 -6.04
C ASN A 490 -1.42 17.73 -7.43
N ASP A 491 -1.82 18.92 -7.89
CA ASP A 491 -2.21 19.18 -9.28
C ASP A 491 -1.03 19.86 -9.96
N THR A 492 -0.24 19.08 -10.70
CA THR A 492 0.71 19.64 -11.65
C THR A 492 0.03 19.64 -13.01
N ASP A 493 -0.32 20.83 -13.52
CA ASP A 493 -0.52 21.01 -14.95
C ASP A 493 0.82 20.64 -15.62
N MET A 494 0.91 19.43 -16.19
CA MET A 494 1.98 19.09 -17.13
C MET A 494 1.58 19.52 -18.54
#